data_AF-A0AAW7WEP6-F1
#
_entry.id   AF-A0AAW7WEP6-F1
#
_cell.length_a   1.000
_cell.length_b   1.000
_cell.length_c   1.000
_cell.angle_alpha   90.00
_cell.angle_beta   90.00
_cell.angle_gamma   90.00
#
_symmetry.space_group_name_H-M   'P 1'
#
loop_
_entity.id
_entity.type
_entity.pdbx_description
1 polymer ?
#
loop_
_entity_poly.entity_id
_entity_poly.type
_entity_poly.pdbx_seq_one_letter_code
_entity_poly.pdbx_strand_id
1 'polypeptide(L)'
;MSKRQVNKEHRDRIEAWRKDAEGLSYEEAMQALDLLLAELQNDNVALADLQQKVLHGEVYLNRCQKLLDSVEQSIIELDPTTLKATNDA
;
A
#
# COMPACT_ATOMS: atom_id res chain seq x y z
N MET A 1 6.02 18.20 -24.48
CA MET A 1 4.81 18.18 -23.63
C MET A 1 4.94 19.20 -22.51
N SER A 2 3.85 19.82 -22.04
CA SER A 2 3.91 20.86 -21.01
C SER A 2 4.17 20.28 -19.62
N LYS A 3 4.99 20.93 -18.77
CA LYS A 3 5.30 20.49 -17.39
C LYS A 3 4.05 20.24 -16.54
N ARG A 4 2.96 20.99 -16.79
CA ARG A 4 1.67 20.82 -16.11
C ARG A 4 0.99 19.48 -16.44
N GLN A 5 1.21 18.96 -17.64
CA GLN A 5 0.59 17.73 -18.12
C GLN A 5 1.29 16.50 -17.52
N VAL A 6 2.63 16.52 -17.48
CA VAL A 6 3.44 15.46 -16.86
C VAL A 6 3.11 15.31 -15.36
N ASN A 7 2.96 16.43 -14.64
CA ASN A 7 2.54 16.40 -13.23
C ASN A 7 1.10 15.91 -13.01
N LYS A 8 0.24 15.98 -14.02
CA LYS A 8 -1.10 15.42 -13.95
C LYS A 8 -1.05 13.91 -14.13
N GLU A 9 -0.37 13.43 -15.16
CA GLU A 9 -0.19 12.00 -15.44
C GLU A 9 0.44 11.25 -14.27
N HIS A 10 1.45 11.83 -13.61
CA HIS A 10 2.06 11.24 -12.42
C HIS A 10 1.07 11.07 -11.25
N ARG A 11 0.21 12.08 -11.02
CA ARG A 11 -0.80 12.01 -9.96
C ARG A 11 -1.89 10.99 -10.30
N ASP A 12 -2.37 11.00 -11.54
CA ASP A 12 -3.39 10.07 -12.00
C ASP A 12 -2.91 8.61 -11.88
N ARG A 13 -1.61 8.36 -12.14
CA ARG A 13 -1.01 7.04 -11.97
C ARG A 13 -0.90 6.60 -10.51
N ILE A 14 -0.48 7.49 -9.61
CA ILE A 14 -0.45 7.18 -8.16
C ILE A 14 -1.85 6.89 -7.64
N GLU A 15 -2.86 7.62 -8.12
CA GLU A 15 -4.25 7.40 -7.72
C GLU A 15 -4.78 6.05 -8.20
N ALA A 16 -4.42 5.64 -9.41
CA ALA A 16 -4.72 4.29 -9.91
C ALA A 16 -4.12 3.21 -9.01
N TRP A 17 -2.83 3.32 -8.65
CA TRP A 17 -2.19 2.38 -7.74
C TRP A 17 -2.85 2.32 -6.37
N ARG A 18 -3.26 3.47 -5.83
CA ARG A 18 -3.99 3.54 -4.54
C ARG A 18 -5.29 2.76 -4.62
N LYS A 19 -6.06 2.98 -5.69
CA LYS A 19 -7.33 2.28 -5.92
C LYS A 19 -7.12 0.77 -6.09
N ASP A 20 -6.09 0.35 -6.80
CA ASP A 20 -5.77 -1.07 -6.96
C ASP A 20 -5.38 -1.70 -5.61
N ALA A 21 -4.56 -1.01 -4.81
CA ALA A 21 -4.12 -1.47 -3.50
C ALA A 21 -5.25 -1.54 -2.46
N GLU A 22 -6.29 -0.70 -2.56
CA GLU A 22 -7.44 -0.71 -1.65
C GLU A 22 -8.18 -2.05 -1.64
N GLY A 23 -8.17 -2.79 -2.76
CA GLY A 23 -8.80 -4.09 -2.89
C GLY A 23 -8.00 -5.26 -2.32
N LEU A 24 -6.71 -5.07 -2.01
CA LEU A 24 -5.81 -6.16 -1.64
C LEU A 24 -5.92 -6.54 -0.17
N SER A 25 -5.81 -7.84 0.12
CA SER A 25 -5.53 -8.35 1.46
C SER A 25 -4.12 -7.94 1.94
N TYR A 26 -3.81 -8.20 3.21
CA TYR A 26 -2.48 -7.94 3.74
C TYR A 26 -1.43 -8.79 3.01
N GLU A 27 -1.72 -10.08 2.83
CA GLU A 27 -0.83 -11.02 2.13
C GLU A 27 -0.64 -10.62 0.67
N GLU A 28 -1.70 -10.21 -0.01
CA GLU A 28 -1.63 -9.79 -1.42
C GLU A 28 -0.81 -8.49 -1.58
N ALA A 29 -1.02 -7.51 -0.69
CA ALA A 29 -0.25 -6.27 -0.69
C ALA A 29 1.23 -6.52 -0.39
N MET A 30 1.55 -7.42 0.54
CA MET A 30 2.93 -7.82 0.83
C MET A 30 3.57 -8.57 -0.34
N GLN A 31 2.85 -9.51 -0.96
CA GLN A 31 3.37 -10.22 -2.12
C GLN A 31 3.64 -9.26 -3.30
N ALA A 32 2.76 -8.29 -3.52
CA ALA A 32 2.97 -7.25 -4.54
C ALA A 32 4.20 -6.40 -4.24
N LEU A 33 4.43 -6.06 -2.96
CA LEU A 33 5.65 -5.37 -2.53
C LEU A 33 6.90 -6.21 -2.76
N ASP A 34 6.88 -7.50 -2.44
CA ASP A 34 8.01 -8.40 -2.64
C ASP A 34 8.41 -8.51 -4.12
N LEU A 35 7.40 -8.61 -5.01
CA LEU A 35 7.64 -8.59 -6.46
C LEU A 35 8.31 -7.27 -6.89
N LEU A 36 7.82 -6.14 -6.38
CA LEU A 36 8.38 -4.84 -6.68
C LEU A 36 9.81 -4.67 -6.14
N LEU A 37 10.09 -5.21 -4.96
CA LEU A 37 11.44 -5.24 -4.38
C LEU A 37 12.40 -6.12 -5.19
N ALA A 38 11.95 -7.30 -5.64
CA ALA A 38 12.75 -8.16 -6.51
C ALA A 38 13.11 -7.45 -7.82
N GLU A 39 12.20 -6.65 -8.36
CA GLU A 39 12.48 -5.82 -9.53
C GLU A 39 13.45 -4.66 -9.24
N LEU A 40 13.37 -4.03 -8.06
CA LEU A 40 14.27 -2.95 -7.65
C LEU A 40 15.71 -3.44 -7.39
N GLN A 41 15.86 -4.69 -6.96
CA GLN A 41 17.16 -5.33 -6.74
C GLN A 41 17.88 -5.73 -8.03
N ASN A 42 17.24 -5.53 -9.20
CA ASN A 42 17.86 -5.76 -10.49
C ASN A 42 18.71 -4.54 -10.90
N ASP A 43 20.01 -4.74 -11.09
CA ASP A 43 20.98 -3.67 -11.39
C ASP A 43 20.79 -3.00 -12.77
N ASN A 44 19.87 -3.50 -13.60
CA ASN A 44 19.61 -2.97 -14.95
C ASN A 44 18.40 -2.02 -15.05
N VAL A 45 17.83 -1.57 -13.93
CA VAL A 45 16.65 -0.67 -13.95
C VAL A 45 17.07 0.79 -14.14
N ALA A 46 16.46 1.49 -15.09
CA ALA A 46 16.71 2.91 -15.32
C ALA A 46 16.25 3.75 -14.12
N LEU A 47 16.95 4.85 -13.81
CA LEU A 47 16.68 5.69 -12.63
C LEU A 47 15.24 6.22 -12.56
N ALA A 48 14.65 6.58 -13.70
CA ALA A 48 13.26 7.03 -13.75
C ALA A 48 12.28 5.93 -13.33
N ASP A 49 12.57 4.67 -13.69
CA ASP A 49 11.76 3.51 -13.32
C ASP A 49 11.95 3.16 -11.84
N LEU A 50 13.16 3.34 -11.28
CA LEU A 50 13.42 3.19 -9.85
C LEU A 50 12.53 4.14 -9.02
N GLN A 51 12.46 5.42 -9.39
CA GLN A 51 11.63 6.39 -8.66
C GLN A 51 10.15 6.02 -8.68
N GLN A 52 9.65 5.50 -9.81
CA GLN A 52 8.25 5.09 -9.92
C GLN A 52 7.95 3.83 -9.13
N LYS A 53 8.87 2.87 -9.13
CA LYS A 53 8.74 1.65 -8.32
C LYS A 53 8.75 1.97 -6.82
N VAL A 54 9.63 2.86 -6.36
CA VAL A 54 9.62 3.30 -4.96
C VAL A 54 8.27 3.89 -4.56
N LEU A 55 7.73 4.83 -5.35
CA LEU A 55 6.41 5.43 -5.08
C LEU A 55 5.29 4.39 -5.07
N HIS A 56 5.35 3.40 -5.95
CA HIS A 56 4.35 2.33 -5.98
C HIS A 56 4.49 1.39 -4.78
N GLY A 57 5.72 1.07 -4.36
CA GLY A 57 5.99 0.32 -3.12
C GLY A 57 5.45 1.03 -1.87
N GLU A 58 5.59 2.36 -1.79
CA GLU A 58 5.00 3.17 -0.71
C GLU A 58 3.47 3.04 -0.65
N VAL A 59 2.80 2.89 -1.79
CA VAL A 59 1.35 2.65 -1.83
C VAL A 59 0.99 1.29 -1.23
N TYR A 60 1.71 0.22 -1.58
CA TYR A 60 1.48 -1.10 -0.98
C TYR A 60 1.78 -1.11 0.52
N LEU A 61 2.88 -0.48 0.96
CA LEU A 61 3.20 -0.32 2.37
C LEU A 61 2.10 0.43 3.14
N ASN A 62 1.55 1.49 2.55
CA ASN A 62 0.44 2.23 3.16
C ASN A 62 -0.80 1.35 3.34
N ARG A 63 -1.12 0.49 2.36
CA ARG A 63 -2.21 -0.48 2.48
C ARG A 63 -1.95 -1.47 3.61
N CYS A 64 -0.75 -2.05 3.67
CA CYS A 64 -0.38 -2.97 4.75
C CYS A 64 -0.53 -2.32 6.12
N GLN A 65 -0.04 -1.08 6.29
CA GLN A 65 -0.16 -0.36 7.55
C GLN A 65 -1.63 -0.14 7.94
N LYS A 66 -2.49 0.32 7.02
CA LYS A 66 -3.92 0.51 7.31
C LYS A 66 -4.62 -0.77 7.77
N LEU A 67 -4.25 -1.91 7.19
CA LEU A 67 -4.79 -3.21 7.60
C LEU A 67 -4.32 -3.60 9.00
N LEU A 68 -3.03 -3.40 9.31
CA LEU A 68 -2.48 -3.65 10.64
C LEU A 68 -3.13 -2.72 11.68
N ASP A 69 -3.27 -1.43 11.40
CA ASP A 69 -3.92 -0.46 12.28
C ASP A 69 -5.38 -0.88 12.56
N SER A 70 -6.10 -1.37 11.55
CA SER A 70 -7.47 -1.85 11.72
C SER A 70 -7.55 -3.09 12.60
N VAL A 71 -6.59 -4.02 12.48
CA VAL A 71 -6.52 -5.23 13.31
C VAL A 71 -6.12 -4.88 14.74
N GLU A 72 -5.14 -4.00 14.92
CA GLU A 72 -4.73 -3.48 16.23
C GLU A 72 -5.93 -2.84 16.94
N GLN A 73 -6.66 -1.95 16.25
CA GLN A 73 -7.85 -1.33 16.81
C GLN A 73 -8.92 -2.37 17.18
N SER A 74 -9.14 -3.36 16.32
CA SER A 74 -10.08 -4.45 16.61
C SER A 74 -9.71 -5.19 17.89
N ILE A 75 -8.42 -5.49 18.09
CA ILE A 75 -7.91 -6.17 19.29
C ILE A 75 -8.07 -5.30 20.54
N ILE A 76 -7.77 -3.99 20.44
CA ILE A 76 -7.94 -3.04 21.54
C ILE A 76 -9.40 -2.97 22.00
N GLU A 77 -10.35 -3.07 21.07
CA GLU A 77 -11.78 -3.07 21.34
C GLU A 77 -12.34 -4.42 21.78
N LEU A 78 -11.53 -5.48 21.91
CA LEU A 78 -11.99 -6.77 22.44
C LEU A 78 -12.02 -6.75 23.96
N ASP A 79 -13.12 -7.24 24.53
CA ASP A 79 -13.17 -7.61 25.93
C ASP A 79 -12.20 -8.78 26.20
N PRO A 80 -11.27 -8.65 27.15
CA PRO A 80 -10.19 -9.62 27.33
C PRO A 80 -10.66 -10.99 27.86
N THR A 81 -11.89 -11.08 28.36
CA THR A 81 -12.43 -12.31 28.96
C THR A 81 -13.32 -13.08 27.98
N THR A 82 -14.11 -12.35 27.20
CA THR A 82 -15.11 -12.90 26.28
C THR A 82 -14.66 -12.88 24.83
N LEU A 83 -13.61 -12.12 24.50
CA LEU A 83 -13.10 -11.87 23.15
C LEU A 83 -14.19 -11.35 22.19
N LYS A 84 -15.14 -10.58 22.73
CA LYS A 84 -16.19 -9.89 21.97
C LYS A 84 -15.90 -8.40 21.92
N ALA A 85 -16.39 -7.71 20.89
CA ALA A 85 -16.24 -6.27 20.79
C ALA A 85 -16.94 -5.57 21.97
N THR A 86 -16.26 -4.63 22.62
CA THR A 86 -16.80 -3.86 23.74
C THR A 86 -17.86 -2.83 23.32
N ASN A 87 -18.05 -2.63 22.01
CA ASN A 87 -19.04 -1.72 21.43
C ASN A 87 -20.39 -2.38 21.07
N ASP A 88 -20.61 -3.64 21.43
CA ASP A 88 -21.94 -4.27 21.33
C ASP A 88 -22.83 -3.81 22.51
N ALA A 89 -23.34 -2.56 22.44
CA ALA A 89 -24.36 -2.00 23.33
C ALA A 89 -25.47 -1.29 22.53
#